data_AF-A0A0P8W913-F1
#
_entry.id   AF-A0A0P8W913-F1
#
_cell.length_a   1.000
_cell.length_b   1.000
_cell.length_c   1.000
_cell.angle_alpha   90.00
_cell.angle_beta   90.00
_cell.angle_gamma   90.00
#
_symmetry.space_group_name_H-M   'P 1'
#
loop_
_entity.id
_entity.type
_entity.pdbx_description
1 polymer ?
#
loop_
_entity_poly.entity_id
_entity_poly.type
_entity_poly.pdbx_seq_one_letter_code
_entity_poly.pdbx_strand_id
1 'polypeptide(L)'
;MDKNKILETLRQSQVVEDIEEIKYKPDFLVARFFYVFDSDETEAAQDYANSMSDQDENEDAWYEEHYIPYLIDIAVDEVRDVIEDMVDDTGLNAEYVSYEPDREDDRCEFLAVFADGDKEFDIDEVLDNLEI
;
A
#
# COMPACT_ATOMS: atom_id res chain seq x y z
N MET A 1 -3.60 -19.52 10.45
CA MET A 1 -4.05 -18.47 9.52
C MET A 1 -4.87 -19.03 8.34
N ASP A 2 -5.99 -18.39 7.96
CA ASP A 2 -6.77 -18.71 6.75
C ASP A 2 -6.46 -17.71 5.64
N LYS A 3 -5.55 -18.07 4.72
CA LYS A 3 -5.08 -17.18 3.64
C LYS A 3 -6.19 -16.74 2.69
N ASN A 4 -7.14 -17.64 2.40
CA ASN A 4 -8.22 -17.33 1.46
C ASN A 4 -9.12 -16.25 2.04
N LYS A 5 -9.46 -16.35 3.33
CA LYS A 5 -10.24 -15.33 4.02
C LYS A 5 -9.57 -13.95 3.95
N ILE A 6 -8.26 -13.88 4.18
CA ILE A 6 -7.50 -12.62 4.14
C ILE A 6 -7.55 -12.01 2.73
N LEU A 7 -7.26 -12.81 1.70
CA LEU A 7 -7.31 -12.37 0.30
C LEU A 7 -8.73 -11.97 -0.12
N GLU A 8 -9.77 -12.63 0.39
CA GLU A 8 -11.16 -12.24 0.15
C GLU A 8 -11.50 -10.92 0.84
N THR A 9 -11.03 -10.67 2.07
CA THR A 9 -11.24 -9.39 2.74
C THR A 9 -10.57 -8.24 1.99
N LEU A 10 -9.32 -8.40 1.53
CA LEU A 10 -8.65 -7.40 0.68
C LEU A 10 -9.44 -7.12 -0.60
N ARG A 11 -10.00 -8.15 -1.24
CA ARG A 11 -10.85 -7.96 -2.44
C ARG A 11 -12.18 -7.28 -2.13
N GLN A 12 -12.68 -7.42 -0.91
CA GLN A 12 -13.96 -6.85 -0.49
C GLN A 12 -13.84 -5.40 -0.02
N SER A 13 -12.65 -4.93 0.37
CA SER A 13 -12.46 -3.55 0.79
C SER A 13 -12.75 -2.56 -0.34
N GLN A 14 -12.53 -2.96 -1.61
CA GLN A 14 -12.60 -2.09 -2.79
C GLN A 14 -11.57 -0.95 -2.82
N VAL A 15 -10.76 -0.85 -1.76
CA VAL A 15 -9.67 0.11 -1.59
C VAL A 15 -8.45 -0.30 -2.43
N VAL A 16 -8.29 -1.60 -2.68
CA VAL A 16 -7.13 -2.15 -3.37
C VAL A 16 -7.52 -3.06 -4.54
N GLU A 17 -6.71 -3.05 -5.58
CA GLU A 17 -6.88 -3.85 -6.79
C GLU A 17 -5.66 -4.75 -7.06
N ASP A 18 -5.77 -5.60 -8.09
CA ASP A 18 -4.68 -6.45 -8.61
C ASP A 18 -3.95 -7.29 -7.54
N ILE A 19 -4.73 -7.83 -6.58
CA ILE A 19 -4.19 -8.61 -5.45
C ILE A 19 -3.60 -9.95 -5.92
N GLU A 20 -2.31 -10.14 -5.67
CA GLU A 20 -1.51 -11.32 -5.98
C GLU A 20 -0.86 -11.91 -4.72
N GLU A 21 -0.95 -13.23 -4.53
CA GLU A 21 -0.17 -13.95 -3.50
C GLU A 21 1.24 -14.25 -4.00
N ILE A 22 2.26 -13.78 -3.28
CA ILE A 22 3.66 -14.15 -3.49
C ILE A 22 3.99 -15.36 -2.61
N LYS A 23 4.52 -16.41 -3.22
CA LYS A 23 4.86 -17.65 -2.51
C LYS A 23 6.10 -17.44 -1.64
N TYR A 24 5.95 -17.67 -0.34
CA TYR A 24 7.04 -17.59 0.63
C TYR A 24 7.11 -18.83 1.54
N LYS A 25 6.67 -18.71 2.79
CA LYS A 25 6.62 -19.78 3.80
C LYS A 25 5.16 -20.18 4.06
N PRO A 26 4.88 -21.43 4.49
CA PRO A 26 3.51 -21.91 4.65
C PRO A 26 2.69 -21.09 5.66
N ASP A 27 3.36 -20.59 6.70
CA ASP A 27 2.72 -19.86 7.80
C ASP A 27 2.59 -18.36 7.56
N PHE A 28 3.02 -17.88 6.39
CA PHE A 28 3.02 -16.48 6.00
C PHE A 28 2.15 -16.30 4.76
N LEU A 29 1.48 -15.17 4.67
CA LEU A 29 0.86 -14.70 3.43
C LEU A 29 1.60 -13.43 3.04
N VAL A 30 2.17 -13.41 1.83
CA VAL A 30 2.72 -12.20 1.23
C VAL A 30 1.77 -11.83 0.10
N ALA A 31 1.17 -10.66 0.19
CA ALA A 31 0.21 -10.16 -0.79
C ALA A 31 0.75 -8.87 -1.40
N ARG A 32 0.89 -8.86 -2.73
CA ARG A 32 1.08 -7.65 -3.51
C ARG A 32 -0.27 -7.14 -3.99
N PHE A 33 -0.51 -5.84 -3.92
CA PHE A 33 -1.72 -5.21 -4.42
C PHE A 33 -1.47 -3.73 -4.72
N PHE A 34 -2.42 -3.08 -5.37
CA PHE A 34 -2.30 -1.69 -5.81
C PHE A 34 -3.44 -0.86 -5.23
N TYR A 35 -3.11 0.30 -4.68
CA TYR A 35 -4.08 1.35 -4.39
C TYR A 35 -4.31 2.18 -5.65
N VAL A 36 -5.58 2.41 -6.02
CA VAL A 36 -5.95 3.20 -7.20
C VAL A 36 -6.60 4.48 -6.72
N PHE A 37 -5.96 5.62 -6.99
CA PHE A 37 -6.48 6.91 -6.58
C PHE A 37 -7.74 7.28 -7.38
N ASP A 38 -8.73 7.82 -6.70
CA ASP A 38 -9.89 8.41 -7.36
C ASP A 38 -9.61 9.85 -7.82
N SER A 39 -10.59 10.42 -8.54
CA SER A 39 -10.46 11.79 -9.06
C SER A 39 -10.38 12.84 -7.97
N ASP A 40 -11.06 12.62 -6.85
CA ASP A 40 -11.13 13.59 -5.75
C ASP A 40 -9.80 13.59 -4.99
N GLU A 41 -9.17 12.42 -4.80
CA GLU A 41 -7.86 12.27 -4.20
C GLU A 41 -6.74 12.86 -5.06
N THR A 42 -6.76 12.59 -6.38
CA THR A 42 -5.79 13.16 -7.30
C THR A 42 -5.93 14.68 -7.42
N GLU A 43 -7.15 15.22 -7.42
CA GLU A 43 -7.41 16.67 -7.37
C GLU A 43 -6.91 17.28 -6.05
N ALA A 44 -7.18 16.63 -4.90
CA ALA A 44 -6.69 17.09 -3.61
C ALA A 44 -5.15 17.15 -3.55
N ALA A 45 -4.47 16.15 -4.11
CA ALA A 45 -3.01 16.12 -4.22
C ALA A 45 -2.47 17.23 -5.13
N GLN A 46 -3.13 17.49 -6.26
CA GLN A 46 -2.78 18.60 -7.16
C GLN A 46 -2.92 19.95 -6.45
N ASP A 47 -4.05 20.18 -5.77
CA ASP A 47 -4.30 21.41 -5.01
C ASP A 47 -3.28 21.62 -3.90
N TYR A 48 -2.93 20.55 -3.19
CA TYR A 48 -1.89 20.59 -2.15
C TYR A 48 -0.55 21.04 -2.75
N ALA A 49 -0.08 20.35 -3.80
CA ALA A 49 1.20 20.63 -4.45
C ALA A 49 1.25 22.05 -5.05
N ASN A 50 0.15 22.49 -5.69
CA ASN A 50 -0.01 23.86 -6.19
C ASN A 50 0.04 24.93 -5.08
N SER A 51 -0.37 24.59 -3.85
CA SER A 51 -0.28 25.52 -2.71
C SER A 51 1.13 25.57 -2.09
N MET A 52 1.91 24.50 -2.26
CA MET A 52 3.22 24.31 -1.63
C MET A 52 4.38 24.72 -2.55
N SER A 53 4.17 24.70 -3.87
CA SER A 53 5.19 24.96 -4.88
C SER A 53 4.88 26.21 -5.70
N ASP A 54 5.90 27.04 -5.94
CA ASP A 54 5.85 28.12 -6.94
C ASP A 54 6.23 27.62 -8.36
N GLN A 55 6.58 26.33 -8.52
CA GLN A 55 6.93 25.72 -9.80
C GLN A 55 5.68 25.24 -10.56
N ASP A 56 5.81 25.08 -11.88
CA ASP A 56 4.74 24.55 -12.74
C ASP A 56 4.53 23.05 -12.47
N GLU A 57 3.31 22.54 -12.69
CA GLU A 57 2.94 21.13 -12.47
C GLU A 57 3.77 20.14 -13.31
N ASN A 58 4.38 20.63 -14.39
CA ASN A 58 5.23 19.85 -15.27
C ASN A 58 6.70 19.78 -14.80
N GLU A 59 7.07 20.50 -13.74
CA GLU A 59 8.43 20.51 -13.20
C GLU A 59 8.64 19.38 -12.20
N ASP A 60 9.83 18.78 -12.26
CA ASP A 60 10.16 17.60 -11.44
C ASP A 60 9.98 17.87 -9.94
N ALA A 61 10.36 19.05 -9.48
CA ALA A 61 10.23 19.43 -8.07
C ALA A 61 8.77 19.51 -7.60
N TRP A 62 7.84 19.98 -8.42
CA TRP A 62 6.42 20.00 -8.06
C TRP A 62 5.90 18.57 -7.88
N TYR A 63 6.28 17.68 -8.80
CA TYR A 63 5.83 16.30 -8.82
C TYR A 63 6.44 15.48 -7.68
N GLU A 64 7.76 15.50 -7.55
CA GLU A 64 8.53 14.63 -6.65
C GLU A 64 8.54 15.13 -5.20
N GLU A 65 8.54 16.45 -4.96
CA GLU A 65 8.64 16.98 -3.60
C GLU A 65 7.28 17.20 -2.93
N HIS A 66 6.19 17.24 -3.71
CA HIS A 66 4.87 17.58 -3.18
C HIS A 66 3.74 16.67 -3.64
N TYR A 67 3.57 16.45 -4.95
CA TYR A 67 2.43 15.69 -5.46
C TYR A 67 2.49 14.21 -5.08
N ILE A 68 3.59 13.52 -5.40
CA ILE A 68 3.76 12.09 -5.10
C ILE A 68 3.78 11.81 -3.60
N PRO A 69 4.52 12.55 -2.76
CA PRO A 69 4.48 12.33 -1.31
C PRO A 69 3.07 12.42 -0.74
N TYR A 70 2.26 13.37 -1.21
CA TYR A 70 0.89 13.52 -0.73
C TYR A 70 -0.03 12.37 -1.19
N LEU A 71 0.13 11.88 -2.41
CA LEU A 71 -0.56 10.67 -2.88
C LEU A 71 -0.17 9.45 -2.03
N ILE A 72 1.11 9.28 -1.73
CA ILE A 72 1.58 8.17 -0.87
C ILE A 72 0.96 8.28 0.52
N ASP A 73 0.91 9.47 1.11
CA ASP A 73 0.28 9.69 2.41
C ASP A 73 -1.19 9.23 2.41
N ILE A 74 -1.98 9.61 1.39
CA ILE A 74 -3.36 9.16 1.22
C ILE A 74 -3.44 7.64 1.14
N ALA A 75 -2.66 7.03 0.23
CA ALA A 75 -2.72 5.59 0.02
C ALA A 75 -2.30 4.80 1.28
N VAL A 76 -1.28 5.27 2.00
CA VAL A 76 -0.82 4.64 3.24
C VAL A 76 -1.89 4.75 4.32
N ASP A 77 -2.57 5.89 4.44
CA ASP A 77 -3.64 6.07 5.42
C ASP A 77 -4.83 5.11 5.14
N GLU A 78 -5.29 5.02 3.89
CA GLU A 78 -6.41 4.15 3.51
C GLU A 78 -6.05 2.66 3.63
N VAL A 79 -4.85 2.25 3.19
CA VAL A 79 -4.39 0.87 3.35
C VAL A 79 -4.18 0.52 4.82
N ARG A 80 -3.67 1.45 5.64
CA ARG A 80 -3.53 1.23 7.09
C ARG A 80 -4.87 0.86 7.70
N ASP A 81 -5.91 1.63 7.43
CA ASP A 81 -7.23 1.42 8.01
C ASP A 81 -7.79 0.04 7.63
N VAL A 82 -7.63 -0.37 6.36
CA VAL A 82 -8.00 -1.73 5.90
C VAL A 82 -7.24 -2.82 6.64
N ILE A 83 -5.91 -2.68 6.78
CA ILE A 83 -5.07 -3.68 7.42
C ILE A 83 -5.32 -3.75 8.93
N GLU A 84 -5.51 -2.62 9.61
CA GLU A 84 -5.83 -2.56 11.04
C GLU A 84 -7.18 -3.23 11.32
N ASP A 85 -8.22 -2.92 10.55
CA ASP A 85 -9.52 -3.60 10.65
C ASP A 85 -9.39 -5.12 10.48
N MET A 86 -8.56 -5.56 9.52
CA MET A 86 -8.29 -6.98 9.30
C MET A 86 -7.55 -7.63 10.46
N VAL A 87 -6.54 -6.96 11.02
CA VAL A 87 -5.77 -7.44 12.18
C VAL A 87 -6.68 -7.59 13.39
N ASP A 88 -7.52 -6.60 13.67
CA ASP A 88 -8.47 -6.63 14.79
C ASP A 88 -9.50 -7.76 14.63
N ASP A 89 -10.02 -7.98 13.42
CA ASP A 89 -11.01 -9.02 13.13
C ASP A 89 -10.45 -10.45 13.17
N THR A 90 -9.16 -10.63 12.89
CA THR A 90 -8.54 -11.94 12.70
C THR A 90 -7.55 -12.34 13.78
N GLY A 91 -7.03 -11.38 14.55
CA GLY A 91 -5.96 -11.58 15.53
C GLY A 91 -4.62 -11.96 14.89
N LEU A 92 -4.37 -11.53 13.65
CA LEU A 92 -3.11 -11.74 12.93
C LEU A 92 -2.13 -10.62 13.22
N ASN A 93 -0.85 -10.86 12.92
CA ASN A 93 0.13 -9.78 12.79
C ASN A 93 0.28 -9.43 11.31
N ALA A 94 0.38 -8.15 11.00
CA ALA A 94 0.60 -7.65 9.65
C ALA A 94 1.61 -6.50 9.63
N GLU A 95 2.48 -6.50 8.64
CA GLU A 95 3.33 -5.36 8.27
C GLU A 95 3.22 -5.16 6.76
N TYR A 96 3.43 -3.94 6.28
CA TYR A 96 3.39 -3.62 4.85
C TYR A 96 4.39 -2.53 4.51
N VAL A 97 4.78 -2.49 3.24
CA VAL A 97 5.54 -1.41 2.62
C VAL A 97 4.79 -0.90 1.41
N SER A 98 4.93 0.39 1.14
CA SER A 98 4.50 1.04 -0.10
C SER A 98 5.70 1.35 -1.00
N TYR A 99 5.46 1.38 -2.31
CA TYR A 99 6.43 1.81 -3.30
C TYR A 99 5.92 3.07 -4.00
N GLU A 100 6.84 3.98 -4.30
CA GLU A 100 6.48 5.23 -4.97
C GLU A 100 5.88 4.95 -6.35
N PRO A 101 4.72 5.55 -6.68
CA PRO A 101 4.14 5.43 -8.01
C PRO A 101 5.04 6.08 -9.07
N ASP A 102 5.18 5.42 -10.20
CA ASP A 102 5.83 5.99 -11.38
C ASP A 102 5.00 7.14 -11.95
N ARG A 103 5.64 8.09 -12.66
CA ARG A 103 4.92 9.17 -13.37
C ARG A 103 3.88 8.70 -14.38
N GLU A 104 4.03 7.48 -14.86
CA GLU A 104 3.14 6.86 -15.84
C GLU A 104 2.17 5.84 -15.21
N ASP A 105 2.31 5.53 -13.92
CA ASP A 105 1.41 4.63 -13.17
C ASP A 105 0.81 5.38 -11.99
N ASP A 106 -0.45 5.76 -12.15
CA ASP A 106 -1.32 6.43 -11.20
C ASP A 106 -1.81 5.52 -10.06
N ARG A 107 -1.01 4.50 -9.70
CA ARG A 107 -1.33 3.51 -8.66
C ARG A 107 -0.15 3.33 -7.72
N CYS A 108 -0.43 3.25 -6.43
CA CYS A 108 0.58 3.00 -5.41
C CYS A 108 0.66 1.50 -5.13
N GLU A 109 1.84 0.89 -5.34
CA GLU A 109 2.06 -0.53 -5.07
C GLU A 109 2.31 -0.76 -3.57
N PHE A 110 1.70 -1.83 -3.04
CA PHE A 110 1.92 -2.29 -1.68
C PHE A 110 2.30 -3.76 -1.66
N LEU A 111 3.14 -4.10 -0.69
CA LEU A 111 3.44 -5.46 -0.31
C LEU A 111 3.15 -5.62 1.18
N ALA A 112 2.16 -6.45 1.51
CA ALA A 112 1.78 -6.77 2.89
C ALA A 112 2.16 -8.20 3.23
N VAL A 113 2.65 -8.40 4.45
CA VAL A 113 2.97 -9.70 5.03
C VAL A 113 2.05 -9.94 6.22
N PHE A 114 1.40 -11.09 6.24
CA PHE A 114 0.53 -11.54 7.34
C PHE A 114 1.06 -12.84 7.93
N ALA A 115 0.98 -12.95 9.26
CA ALA A 115 1.28 -14.15 10.03
C ALA A 115 0.30 -14.32 11.20
N ASP A 116 0.25 -15.52 11.80
CA ASP A 116 -0.50 -15.73 13.04
C ASP A 116 0.01 -14.78 14.15
N GLY A 117 -0.88 -14.27 15.01
CA GLY A 117 -0.57 -13.20 15.98
C GLY A 117 0.51 -13.53 17.01
N ASP A 118 0.84 -14.81 17.23
CA ASP A 118 1.97 -15.24 18.07
C ASP A 118 3.34 -15.21 17.36
N LYS A 119 3.36 -14.90 16.06
CA LYS A 119 4.57 -14.83 15.25
C LYS A 119 4.99 -13.39 14.99
N GLU A 120 6.11 -13.02 15.58
CA GLU A 120 6.84 -11.82 15.20
C GLU A 120 7.66 -12.10 13.92
N PHE A 121 7.73 -11.11 13.05
CA PHE A 121 8.55 -11.12 11.85
C PHE A 121 9.02 -9.69 11.58
N ASP A 122 9.90 -9.55 10.60
CA ASP A 122 10.38 -8.27 10.10
C ASP A 122 10.14 -8.29 8.59
N ILE A 123 9.38 -7.32 8.07
CA ILE A 123 9.09 -7.26 6.64
C ILE A 123 10.37 -7.13 5.80
N ASP A 124 11.39 -6.41 6.26
CA ASP A 124 12.65 -6.24 5.53
C ASP A 124 13.34 -7.60 5.33
N GLU A 125 13.35 -8.44 6.36
CA GLU A 125 13.89 -9.81 6.23
C GLU A 125 13.07 -10.67 5.26
N VAL A 126 11.74 -10.50 5.23
CA VAL A 126 10.87 -11.25 4.30
C VAL A 126 11.16 -10.84 2.86
N LEU A 127 11.27 -9.54 2.59
CA LEU A 127 11.59 -8.99 1.28
C LEU A 127 12.97 -9.44 0.80
N ASP A 128 13.99 -9.36 1.67
CA ASP A 128 15.36 -9.84 1.38
C ASP A 128 15.38 -11.33 0.98
N ASN A 129 14.57 -12.17 1.64
CA ASN A 129 14.48 -13.60 1.31
C ASN A 129 13.75 -13.86 -0.01
N LEU A 130 12.89 -12.94 -0.45
CA LEU A 130 12.18 -13.02 -1.72
C LEU A 130 13.00 -12.44 -2.89
N GLU A 131 14.12 -11.76 -2.60
CA GLU A 131 14.93 -11.03 -3.57
C GLU A 131 14.13 -9.93 -4.30
N ILE A 132 13.29 -9.21 -3.55
CA ILE A 132 12.41 -8.12 -4.03
C ILE A 132 12.73 -6.84 -3.27
#